data_AF-A0AAE0FQ37-F1
#
_entry.id   AF-A0AAE0FQ37-F1
#
_cell.length_a   1.000
_cell.length_b   1.000
_cell.length_c   1.000
_cell.angle_alpha   90.00
_cell.angle_beta   90.00
_cell.angle_gamma   90.00
#
_symmetry.space_group_name_H-M   'P 1'
#
loop_
_entity.id
_entity.type
_entity.pdbx_description
1 polymer ?
#
loop_
_entity_poly.entity_id
_entity_poly.type
_entity_poly.pdbx_seq_one_letter_code
_entity_poly.pdbx_strand_id
1 'polypeptide(L)'
;MATSIATALTPHLHPRGDGDAFAAPRATATTRSSHWIHTEGHHHSYNHEAGVLSDGSAGELVSASAVVSTTLVTCALSTATIGLVLILIGHFKLARFVQYLPAPVIDGYLAFIGMYCLESSIVMMADIELGVAKFRGWHQLGEPRVLLLAAPGLSASALLFMVQRRYGQRHVALLPLMMFAVPAVFFVTVYFAGMSLSEARSFGWVAPLGPTGSIQDALKLYHFAEVQWGQVAKQVVRWIFLCFMVAFGSSLDVAAIEVAKRASLDYNRELQMVGLSNLVSGAMGGFTGSYIFSTVSCYPPATIDLPRGTALSILFVEWLCMTL
;
A
#
# COMPACT_ATOMS: atom_id res chain seq x y z
N MET A 1 -8.61 -23.12 -32.44
CA MET A 1 -7.45 -22.21 -32.25
C MET A 1 -6.97 -22.27 -30.80
N ALA A 2 -6.63 -23.48 -30.36
CA ALA A 2 -6.20 -23.82 -29.01
C ALA A 2 -5.15 -24.94 -29.17
N THR A 3 -4.02 -24.63 -29.80
CA THR A 3 -2.97 -25.63 -30.08
C THR A 3 -1.61 -25.00 -30.43
N SER A 4 -1.22 -23.88 -29.79
CA SER A 4 0.10 -23.28 -30.12
C SER A 4 0.80 -22.50 -29.00
N ILE A 5 0.50 -22.78 -27.73
CA ILE A 5 1.20 -22.16 -26.58
C ILE A 5 1.90 -23.20 -25.67
N ALA A 6 1.68 -24.49 -25.89
CA ALA A 6 2.22 -25.56 -25.04
C ALA A 6 3.67 -25.99 -25.36
N THR A 7 4.40 -25.30 -26.25
CA THR A 7 5.71 -25.77 -26.76
C THR A 7 6.91 -24.96 -26.25
N ALA A 8 6.74 -24.05 -25.29
CA ALA A 8 7.82 -23.18 -24.80
C ALA A 8 8.37 -23.52 -23.39
N LEU A 9 7.98 -24.65 -22.78
CA LEU A 9 8.25 -24.95 -21.35
C LEU A 9 8.99 -26.29 -21.09
N THR A 10 9.94 -26.69 -21.93
CA THR A 10 10.80 -27.85 -21.62
C THR A 10 12.28 -27.53 -21.83
N PRO A 11 13.11 -27.46 -20.76
CA PRO A 11 14.54 -27.68 -20.89
C PRO A 11 14.81 -29.19 -20.96
N HIS A 12 15.49 -29.60 -22.02
CA HIS A 12 15.90 -30.98 -22.29
C HIS A 12 16.86 -31.50 -21.21
N LEU A 13 16.46 -32.58 -20.52
CA LEU A 13 17.34 -33.47 -19.77
C LEU A 13 17.89 -34.54 -20.71
N HIS A 14 19.21 -34.77 -20.68
CA HIS A 14 19.85 -35.96 -21.25
C HIS A 14 20.71 -36.62 -20.16
N PRO A 15 20.58 -37.93 -19.89
CA PRO A 15 21.30 -38.63 -18.82
C PRO A 15 22.56 -39.31 -19.36
N ARG A 16 23.65 -39.30 -18.57
CA ARG A 16 24.74 -40.31 -18.63
C ARG A 16 25.27 -40.55 -17.22
N GLY A 17 25.29 -41.82 -16.82
CA GLY A 17 25.74 -42.30 -15.51
C GLY A 17 27.18 -42.82 -15.50
N ASP A 18 27.49 -43.40 -14.33
CA ASP A 18 28.70 -44.12 -13.89
C ASP A 18 29.89 -43.17 -13.62
N GLY A 19 30.51 -43.11 -12.44
CA GLY A 19 30.76 -44.09 -11.39
C GLY A 19 32.26 -43.95 -11.10
N ASP A 20 32.65 -43.57 -9.87
CA ASP A 20 33.91 -43.98 -9.24
C ASP A 20 34.11 -43.32 -7.87
N ALA A 21 34.47 -44.17 -6.93
CA ALA A 21 34.80 -43.87 -5.54
C ALA A 21 36.18 -43.21 -5.42
N PHE A 22 36.35 -42.27 -4.49
CA PHE A 22 37.63 -42.12 -3.82
C PHE A 22 37.49 -41.63 -2.38
N ALA A 23 38.33 -42.22 -1.53
CA ALA A 23 38.29 -42.23 -0.08
C ALA A 23 38.60 -40.88 0.59
N ALA A 24 38.05 -40.73 1.80
CA ALA A 24 38.44 -39.72 2.79
C ALA A 24 39.86 -39.96 3.33
N PRO A 25 40.46 -38.94 3.96
CA PRO A 25 41.07 -39.17 5.27
C PRO A 25 40.52 -38.26 6.38
N ARG A 26 40.37 -38.88 7.55
CA ARG A 26 40.00 -38.34 8.86
C ARG A 26 41.08 -37.46 9.48
N ALA A 27 40.64 -36.44 10.22
CA ALA A 27 41.08 -36.01 11.58
C ALA A 27 40.64 -34.53 11.75
N THR A 28 40.10 -34.00 12.86
CA THR A 28 39.87 -34.45 14.23
C THR A 28 38.90 -33.43 14.86
N ALA A 29 38.12 -33.87 15.83
CA ALA A 29 37.01 -33.17 16.47
C ALA A 29 37.41 -31.89 17.24
N THR A 30 36.56 -30.86 17.16
CA THR A 30 36.18 -30.04 18.32
C THR A 30 34.68 -29.72 18.25
N THR A 31 34.03 -30.09 19.34
CA THR A 31 32.60 -30.08 19.57
C THR A 31 32.06 -28.64 19.69
N ARG A 32 31.09 -28.25 18.85
CA ARG A 32 30.10 -27.23 19.23
C ARG A 32 28.75 -27.59 18.64
N SER A 33 27.81 -27.72 19.55
CA SER A 33 26.47 -28.28 19.40
C SER A 33 25.52 -27.47 18.51
N SER A 34 24.77 -28.22 17.70
CA SER A 34 23.39 -27.99 17.22
C SER A 34 23.07 -26.77 16.38
N HIS A 35 23.19 -26.97 15.06
CA HIS A 35 22.24 -26.65 13.99
C HIS A 35 21.37 -25.39 14.09
N TRP A 36 21.88 -24.34 13.45
CA TRP A 36 21.11 -23.26 12.86
C TRP A 36 20.45 -23.74 11.55
N ILE A 37 19.13 -23.57 11.44
CA ILE A 37 18.39 -23.72 10.19
C ILE A 37 18.35 -22.35 9.51
N HIS A 38 18.74 -22.34 8.23
CA HIS A 38 18.73 -21.20 7.32
C HIS A 38 17.39 -20.44 7.31
N THR A 39 17.46 -19.14 7.60
CA THR A 39 16.48 -18.12 7.22
C THR A 39 17.20 -16.95 6.55
N GLU A 40 17.97 -17.24 5.50
CA GLU A 40 18.51 -16.21 4.60
C GLU A 40 17.48 -15.93 3.52
N GLY A 41 16.62 -14.93 3.75
CA GLY A 41 15.67 -14.48 2.73
C GLY A 41 14.72 -13.36 3.19
N HIS A 42 14.40 -13.28 4.47
CA HIS A 42 13.43 -12.31 5.00
C HIS A 42 14.03 -11.25 5.95
N HIS A 43 15.34 -11.24 6.14
CA HIS A 43 16.00 -10.22 6.98
C HIS A 43 16.26 -8.90 6.25
N HIS A 44 16.21 -8.84 4.91
CA HIS A 44 16.60 -7.61 4.20
C HIS A 44 15.55 -6.49 4.30
N SER A 45 14.26 -6.81 4.24
CA SER A 45 13.19 -5.81 4.31
C SER A 45 12.98 -5.25 5.73
N TYR A 46 13.18 -6.07 6.77
CA TYR A 46 13.14 -5.60 8.17
C TYR A 46 14.38 -4.80 8.56
N ASN A 47 15.54 -5.10 7.99
CA ASN A 47 16.78 -4.38 8.29
C ASN A 47 16.81 -2.97 7.67
N HIS A 48 15.95 -2.66 6.69
CA HIS A 48 15.99 -1.35 6.04
C HIS A 48 15.21 -0.26 6.81
N GLU A 49 14.13 -0.59 7.51
CA GLU A 49 13.50 0.35 8.46
C GLU A 49 14.37 0.57 9.70
N ALA A 50 15.10 -0.47 10.14
CA ALA A 50 16.17 -0.33 11.12
C ALA A 50 17.35 0.54 10.61
N GLY A 51 17.60 0.54 9.29
CA GLY A 51 18.67 1.32 8.64
C GLY A 51 18.39 2.83 8.54
N VAL A 52 17.13 3.27 8.56
CA VAL A 52 16.78 4.70 8.61
C VAL A 52 16.87 5.26 10.05
N LEU A 53 16.87 4.38 11.04
CA LEU A 53 17.11 4.71 12.45
C LEU A 53 18.60 4.64 12.83
N SER A 54 19.49 4.15 11.96
CA SER A 54 20.89 3.88 12.30
C SER A 54 21.91 4.95 11.91
N ASP A 55 21.51 6.05 11.26
CA ASP A 55 22.43 7.18 11.04
C ASP A 55 22.55 8.01 12.32
N GLY A 56 23.45 7.55 13.19
CA GLY A 56 24.05 8.38 14.23
C GLY A 56 23.74 8.00 15.68
N SER A 57 23.98 6.76 16.09
CA SER A 57 24.58 6.40 17.40
C SER A 57 24.58 4.88 17.55
N ALA A 58 25.65 4.32 18.09
CA ALA A 58 25.80 2.88 18.32
C ALA A 58 24.60 2.27 19.07
N GLY A 59 23.96 1.28 18.43
CA GLY A 59 23.58 0.02 19.04
C GLY A 59 22.52 0.05 20.14
N GLU A 60 21.27 0.30 19.77
CA GLU A 60 20.15 -0.35 20.44
C GLU A 60 19.40 -1.11 19.35
N LEU A 61 19.44 -2.44 19.38
CA LEU A 61 18.59 -3.28 18.53
C LEU A 61 17.15 -3.01 18.94
N VAL A 62 16.54 -1.99 18.35
CA VAL A 62 15.13 -1.69 18.56
C VAL A 62 14.36 -2.94 18.18
N SER A 63 13.71 -3.56 19.17
CA SER A 63 12.91 -4.77 18.96
C SER A 63 11.93 -4.53 17.82
N ALA A 64 11.72 -5.52 16.95
CA ALA A 64 10.73 -5.43 15.86
C ALA A 64 9.34 -5.05 16.40
N SER A 65 9.00 -5.47 17.63
CA SER A 65 7.77 -5.08 18.33
C SER A 65 7.70 -3.57 18.59
N ALA A 66 8.81 -2.95 18.98
CA ALA A 66 8.89 -1.53 19.25
C ALA A 66 8.80 -0.70 17.95
N VAL A 67 9.34 -1.19 16.83
CA VAL A 67 9.18 -0.54 15.51
C VAL A 67 7.72 -0.56 15.07
N VAL A 68 7.07 -1.73 15.13
CA VAL A 68 5.66 -1.87 14.74
C VAL A 68 4.76 -1.03 15.65
N SER A 69 4.93 -1.14 16.96
CA SER A 69 4.15 -0.35 17.94
C SER A 69 4.34 1.16 17.74
N THR A 70 5.59 1.62 17.61
CA THR A 70 5.88 3.04 17.36
C THR A 70 5.23 3.50 16.05
N THR A 71 5.29 2.69 14.99
CA THR A 71 4.70 3.03 13.68
C THR A 71 3.18 3.14 13.77
N LEU A 72 2.50 2.13 14.34
CA LEU A 72 1.05 2.12 14.48
C LEU A 72 0.54 3.29 15.33
N VAL A 73 1.19 3.56 16.47
CA VAL A 73 0.82 4.68 17.35
C VAL A 73 1.09 6.02 16.66
N THR A 74 2.20 6.15 15.94
CA THR A 74 2.52 7.36 15.17
C THR A 74 1.50 7.59 14.04
N CYS A 75 1.10 6.54 13.33
CA CYS A 75 0.06 6.61 12.30
C CYS A 75 -1.29 7.05 12.90
N ALA A 76 -1.70 6.47 14.03
CA ALA A 76 -2.93 6.82 14.71
C ALA A 76 -2.92 8.29 15.22
N LEU A 77 -1.84 8.70 15.88
CA LEU A 77 -1.66 10.06 16.40
C LEU A 77 -1.63 11.09 15.27
N SER A 78 -0.94 10.81 14.17
CA SER A 78 -0.95 11.72 13.02
C SER A 78 -2.31 11.84 12.37
N THR A 79 -3.00 10.72 12.17
CA THR A 79 -4.36 10.70 11.62
C THR A 79 -5.30 11.54 12.48
N ALA A 80 -5.26 11.36 13.80
CA ALA A 80 -6.06 12.17 14.73
C ALA A 80 -5.67 13.67 14.65
N THR A 81 -4.37 13.97 14.59
CA THR A 81 -3.85 15.34 14.49
C THR A 81 -4.28 16.02 13.19
N ILE A 82 -4.21 15.31 12.06
CA ILE A 82 -4.69 15.76 10.75
C ILE A 82 -6.19 16.08 10.86
N GLY A 83 -6.98 15.17 11.44
CA GLY A 83 -8.40 15.37 11.66
C GLY A 83 -8.71 16.66 12.43
N LEU A 84 -7.99 16.88 13.54
CA LEU A 84 -8.09 18.12 14.32
C LEU A 84 -7.73 19.36 13.49
N VAL A 85 -6.63 19.31 12.75
CA VAL A 85 -6.18 20.43 11.89
C VAL A 85 -7.23 20.76 10.83
N LEU A 86 -7.83 19.76 10.18
CA LEU A 86 -8.89 19.97 9.19
C LEU A 86 -10.14 20.61 9.82
N ILE A 87 -10.55 20.16 11.00
CA ILE A 87 -11.65 20.79 11.76
C ILE A 87 -11.34 22.26 12.03
N LEU A 88 -10.13 22.57 12.49
CA LEU A 88 -9.72 23.95 12.78
C LEU A 88 -9.68 24.81 11.51
N ILE A 89 -9.13 24.30 10.40
CA ILE A 89 -9.10 25.00 9.11
C ILE A 89 -10.52 25.34 8.65
N GLY A 90 -11.45 24.38 8.72
CA GLY A 90 -12.84 24.63 8.36
C GLY A 90 -13.55 25.57 9.35
N HIS A 91 -13.30 25.44 10.65
CA HIS A 91 -13.93 26.28 11.68
C HIS A 91 -13.54 27.76 11.54
N PHE A 92 -12.24 28.03 11.34
CA PHE A 92 -11.72 29.38 11.13
C PHE A 92 -11.93 29.90 9.70
N LYS A 93 -12.63 29.15 8.84
CA LYS A 93 -12.88 29.50 7.43
C LYS A 93 -11.59 29.73 6.63
N LEU A 94 -10.53 29.01 6.99
CA LEU A 94 -9.22 29.09 6.35
C LEU A 94 -9.14 28.23 5.08
N ALA A 95 -10.16 27.42 4.80
CA ALA A 95 -10.17 26.56 3.63
C ALA A 95 -10.06 27.33 2.29
N ARG A 96 -10.46 28.61 2.27
CA ARG A 96 -10.25 29.52 1.14
C ARG A 96 -8.77 29.70 0.77
N PHE A 97 -7.86 29.59 1.74
CA PHE A 97 -6.42 29.76 1.50
C PHE A 97 -5.84 28.59 0.72
N VAL A 98 -6.33 27.38 0.96
CA VAL A 98 -5.92 26.16 0.26
C VAL A 98 -6.27 26.25 -1.23
N GLN A 99 -7.38 26.93 -1.57
CA GLN A 99 -7.82 27.14 -2.95
C GLN A 99 -7.00 28.20 -3.72
N TYR A 100 -6.16 29.00 -3.05
CA TYR A 100 -5.28 29.98 -3.72
C TYR A 100 -3.96 29.38 -4.21
N LEU A 101 -3.76 28.07 -4.07
CA LEU A 101 -2.52 27.43 -4.51
C LEU A 101 -2.35 27.57 -6.03
N PRO A 102 -1.18 28.03 -6.51
CA PRO A 102 -0.93 28.15 -7.94
C PRO A 102 -1.06 26.80 -8.65
N ALA A 103 -1.61 26.81 -9.87
CA ALA A 103 -1.74 25.61 -10.70
C ALA A 103 -0.43 24.77 -10.80
N PRO A 104 0.78 25.37 -10.93
CA PRO A 104 2.02 24.58 -10.95
C PRO A 104 2.27 23.74 -9.68
N VAL A 105 1.78 24.18 -8.52
CA VAL A 105 1.92 23.42 -7.25
C VAL A 105 0.97 22.22 -7.24
N ILE A 106 -0.27 22.43 -7.71
CA ILE A 106 -1.28 21.37 -7.86
C ILE A 106 -0.75 20.30 -8.83
N ASP A 107 -0.26 20.72 -10.00
CA ASP A 107 0.24 19.81 -11.03
C ASP A 107 1.46 19.01 -10.55
N GLY A 108 2.40 19.67 -9.84
CA GLY A 108 3.58 19.00 -9.29
C GLY A 108 3.23 17.95 -8.22
N TYR A 109 2.29 18.27 -7.33
CA TYR A 109 1.77 17.33 -6.34
C TYR A 109 1.10 16.11 -6.99
N LEU A 110 0.21 16.34 -7.97
CA LEU A 110 -0.47 15.26 -8.68
C LEU A 110 0.51 14.39 -9.49
N ALA A 111 1.53 15.00 -10.12
CA ALA A 111 2.59 14.26 -10.81
C ALA A 111 3.40 13.38 -9.86
N PHE A 112 3.73 13.88 -8.66
CA PHE A 112 4.45 13.11 -7.64
C PHE A 112 3.61 11.93 -7.14
N ILE A 113 2.33 12.13 -6.81
CA ILE A 113 1.46 11.01 -6.39
C ILE A 113 1.36 9.96 -7.49
N GLY A 114 1.18 10.38 -8.75
CA GLY A 114 1.12 9.44 -9.88
C GLY A 114 2.38 8.60 -10.01
N MET A 115 3.56 9.22 -9.90
CA MET A 115 4.84 8.51 -9.91
C MET A 115 5.01 7.59 -8.70
N TYR A 116 4.66 8.06 -7.49
CA TYR A 116 4.75 7.27 -6.27
C TYR A 116 3.86 6.04 -6.32
N CYS A 117 2.60 6.19 -6.76
CA CYS A 117 1.68 5.07 -6.95
C CYS A 117 2.19 4.07 -7.99
N LEU A 118 2.80 4.53 -9.08
CA LEU A 118 3.43 3.66 -10.08
C LEU A 118 4.56 2.84 -9.46
N GLU A 119 5.46 3.51 -8.72
CA GLU A 119 6.59 2.87 -8.04
C GLU A 119 6.10 1.84 -7.01
N SER A 120 5.21 2.23 -6.09
CA SER A 120 4.66 1.33 -5.07
C SER A 120 3.93 0.13 -5.70
N SER A 121 3.25 0.32 -6.83
CA SER A 121 2.59 -0.78 -7.54
C SER A 121 3.60 -1.79 -8.08
N ILE A 122 4.71 -1.33 -8.67
CA ILE A 122 5.75 -2.23 -9.19
C ILE A 122 6.49 -2.94 -8.05
N VAL A 123 6.82 -2.22 -6.98
CA VAL A 123 7.39 -2.78 -5.74
C VAL A 123 6.52 -3.91 -5.22
N MET A 124 5.20 -3.70 -5.14
CA MET A 124 4.26 -4.70 -4.64
C MET A 124 4.10 -5.90 -5.59
N MET A 125 4.16 -5.70 -6.91
CA MET A 125 4.01 -6.77 -7.90
C MET A 125 5.25 -7.67 -7.99
N ALA A 126 6.44 -7.08 -7.92
CA ALA A 126 7.70 -7.78 -8.17
C ALA A 126 8.52 -8.06 -6.91
N ASP A 127 8.05 -7.60 -5.75
CA ASP A 127 8.75 -7.72 -4.45
C ASP A 127 10.19 -7.19 -4.52
N ILE A 128 10.35 -6.00 -5.10
CA ILE A 128 11.63 -5.32 -5.29
C ILE A 128 11.71 -4.02 -4.48
N GLU A 129 12.91 -3.63 -4.09
CA GLU A 129 13.15 -2.35 -3.40
C GLU A 129 13.41 -1.23 -4.41
N LEU A 130 12.34 -0.55 -4.84
CA LEU A 130 12.45 0.75 -5.51
C LEU A 130 12.33 1.86 -4.46
N GLY A 131 13.14 2.91 -4.62
CA GLY A 131 13.02 4.11 -3.82
C GLY A 131 13.26 5.34 -4.67
N VAL A 132 12.34 6.32 -4.61
CA VAL A 132 12.46 7.65 -5.24
C VAL A 132 13.83 8.30 -4.97
N ALA A 133 14.39 8.09 -3.78
CA ALA A 133 15.69 8.64 -3.38
C ALA A 133 16.90 7.79 -3.85
N LYS A 134 16.68 6.53 -4.22
CA LYS A 134 17.73 5.56 -4.57
C LYS A 134 17.49 5.06 -6.00
N PHE A 135 17.88 5.88 -6.98
CA PHE A 135 17.93 5.50 -8.42
C PHE A 135 18.67 4.18 -8.69
N ARG A 136 19.45 3.69 -7.73
CA ARG A 136 20.17 2.42 -7.79
C ARG A 136 19.26 1.21 -8.01
N GLY A 137 17.99 1.21 -7.58
CA GLY A 137 17.08 0.06 -7.75
C GLY A 137 16.51 -0.13 -9.16
N TRP A 138 16.56 0.90 -10.01
CA TRP A 138 15.84 0.92 -11.29
C TRP A 138 16.38 -0.07 -12.33
N HIS A 139 17.62 -0.54 -12.18
CA HIS A 139 18.18 -1.59 -13.05
C HIS A 139 17.44 -2.92 -12.92
N GLN A 140 16.83 -3.20 -11.77
CA GLN A 140 16.08 -4.44 -11.51
C GLN A 140 14.82 -4.55 -12.38
N LEU A 141 14.30 -3.43 -12.89
CA LEU A 141 13.17 -3.41 -13.82
C LEU A 141 13.47 -4.14 -15.14
N GLY A 142 14.75 -4.26 -15.51
CA GLY A 142 15.19 -5.00 -16.69
C GLY A 142 15.27 -6.51 -16.47
N GLU A 143 15.11 -7.00 -15.23
CA GLU A 143 15.19 -8.42 -14.94
C GLU A 143 13.97 -9.17 -15.50
N PRO A 144 14.17 -10.28 -16.24
CA PRO A 144 13.06 -11.05 -16.82
C PRO A 144 12.05 -11.51 -15.77
N ARG A 145 12.50 -11.80 -14.55
CA ARG A 145 11.65 -12.20 -13.43
C ARG A 145 10.69 -11.07 -13.02
N VAL A 146 11.21 -9.84 -12.86
CA VAL A 146 10.43 -8.66 -12.51
C VAL A 146 9.40 -8.35 -13.59
N LEU A 147 9.81 -8.40 -14.85
CA LEU A 147 8.91 -8.20 -15.98
C LEU A 147 7.79 -9.24 -16.04
N LEU A 148 8.10 -10.51 -15.75
CA LEU A 148 7.13 -11.60 -15.73
C LEU A 148 6.11 -11.44 -14.59
N LEU A 149 6.55 -11.03 -13.40
CA LEU A 149 5.68 -10.73 -12.25
C LEU A 149 4.84 -9.46 -12.46
N ALA A 150 5.39 -8.44 -13.12
CA ALA A 150 4.69 -7.19 -13.39
C ALA A 150 3.72 -7.28 -14.59
N ALA A 151 3.97 -8.17 -15.56
CA ALA A 151 3.15 -8.36 -16.76
C ALA A 151 1.64 -8.51 -16.49
N PRO A 152 1.15 -9.36 -15.58
CA PRO A 152 -0.28 -9.45 -15.27
C PRO A 152 -0.86 -8.11 -14.78
N GLY A 153 -0.18 -7.42 -13.86
CA GLY A 153 -0.61 -6.13 -13.33
C GLY A 153 -0.61 -5.02 -14.38
N LEU A 154 0.42 -4.96 -15.23
CA LEU A 154 0.50 -4.02 -16.36
C LEU A 154 -0.58 -4.29 -17.40
N SER A 155 -0.83 -5.56 -17.74
CA SER A 155 -1.88 -5.93 -18.68
C SER A 155 -3.29 -5.60 -18.17
N ALA A 156 -3.56 -5.87 -16.89
CA ALA A 156 -4.81 -5.50 -16.22
C ALA A 156 -4.98 -3.97 -16.17
N SER A 157 -3.91 -3.22 -15.88
CA SER A 157 -3.92 -1.76 -15.86
C SER A 157 -4.18 -1.16 -17.25
N ALA A 158 -3.54 -1.71 -18.29
CA ALA A 158 -3.75 -1.29 -19.67
C ALA A 158 -5.19 -1.58 -20.13
N LEU A 159 -5.72 -2.77 -19.80
CA LEU A 159 -7.10 -3.14 -20.08
C LEU A 159 -8.08 -2.19 -19.38
N LEU A 160 -7.88 -1.95 -18.08
CA LEU A 160 -8.70 -1.04 -17.30
C LEU A 160 -8.68 0.36 -17.91
N PHE A 161 -7.50 0.89 -18.25
CA PHE A 161 -7.37 2.19 -18.89
C PHE A 161 -8.11 2.27 -20.24
N MET A 162 -7.98 1.24 -21.10
CA MET A 162 -8.68 1.18 -22.38
C MET A 162 -10.20 1.15 -22.20
N VAL A 163 -10.69 0.32 -21.28
CA VAL A 163 -12.12 0.16 -21.00
C VAL A 163 -12.69 1.43 -20.38
N GLN A 164 -11.99 2.05 -19.42
CA GLN A 164 -12.38 3.32 -18.80
C GLN A 164 -12.43 4.45 -19.84
N ARG A 165 -11.45 4.53 -20.74
CA ARG A 165 -11.42 5.52 -21.82
C ARG A 165 -12.58 5.34 -22.80
N ARG A 166 -12.98 4.10 -23.09
CA ARG A 166 -14.02 3.80 -24.08
C ARG A 166 -15.45 3.87 -23.52
N TYR A 167 -15.64 3.45 -22.27
CA TYR A 167 -16.95 3.20 -21.67
C TYR A 167 -17.19 3.89 -20.31
N GLY A 168 -16.17 4.49 -19.70
CA GLY A 168 -16.24 5.03 -18.33
C GLY A 168 -17.28 6.13 -18.12
N GLN A 169 -17.63 6.89 -19.17
CA GLN A 169 -18.67 7.92 -19.12
C GLN A 169 -20.10 7.35 -19.09
N ARG A 170 -20.28 6.07 -19.46
CA ARG A 170 -21.61 5.44 -19.62
C ARG A 170 -21.94 4.46 -18.50
N HIS A 171 -20.92 3.83 -17.91
CA HIS A 171 -21.10 2.74 -16.97
C HIS A 171 -20.32 3.01 -15.68
N VAL A 172 -21.04 3.59 -14.73
CA VAL A 172 -20.57 3.88 -13.38
C VAL A 172 -20.06 2.63 -12.64
N ALA A 173 -20.70 1.47 -12.84
CA ALA A 173 -20.33 0.21 -12.17
C ALA A 173 -19.05 -0.45 -12.72
N LEU A 174 -18.37 0.16 -13.69
CA LEU A 174 -17.22 -0.43 -14.37
C LEU A 174 -16.00 -0.58 -13.45
N LEU A 175 -15.70 0.44 -12.64
CA LEU A 175 -14.59 0.40 -11.69
C LEU A 175 -14.75 -0.71 -10.63
N PRO A 176 -15.87 -0.79 -9.88
CA PRO A 176 -16.02 -1.87 -8.90
C PRO A 176 -16.07 -3.25 -9.57
N LEU A 177 -16.68 -3.40 -10.75
CA LEU A 177 -16.68 -4.67 -11.47
C LEU A 177 -15.25 -5.13 -11.81
N MET A 178 -14.39 -4.23 -12.25
CA MET A 178 -13.00 -4.56 -12.57
C MET A 178 -12.18 -4.93 -11.33
N MET A 179 -12.46 -4.32 -10.17
CA MET A 179 -11.82 -4.70 -8.90
C MET A 179 -12.11 -6.17 -8.52
N PHE A 180 -13.30 -6.69 -8.84
CA PHE A 180 -13.62 -8.12 -8.64
C PHE A 180 -13.15 -9.01 -9.79
N ALA A 181 -13.22 -8.52 -11.03
CA ALA A 181 -12.87 -9.31 -12.21
C ALA A 181 -11.38 -9.68 -12.24
N VAL A 182 -10.48 -8.76 -11.86
CA VAL A 182 -9.03 -9.03 -11.92
C VAL A 182 -8.61 -10.18 -11.00
N PRO A 183 -8.95 -10.20 -9.69
CA PRO A 183 -8.69 -11.35 -8.83
C PRO A 183 -9.42 -12.62 -9.30
N ALA A 184 -10.66 -12.52 -9.79
CA ALA A 184 -11.40 -13.68 -10.28
C ALA A 184 -10.69 -14.35 -11.47
N VAL A 185 -10.23 -13.56 -12.45
CA VAL A 185 -9.46 -14.06 -13.60
C VAL A 185 -8.16 -14.70 -13.13
N PHE A 186 -7.48 -14.12 -12.13
CA PHE A 186 -6.28 -14.72 -11.55
C PHE A 186 -6.56 -16.11 -10.96
N PHE A 187 -7.56 -16.24 -10.07
CA PHE A 187 -7.88 -17.53 -9.45
C PHE A 187 -8.37 -18.58 -10.46
N VAL A 188 -9.14 -18.17 -11.47
CA VAL A 188 -9.55 -19.06 -12.57
C VAL A 188 -8.33 -19.54 -13.36
N THR A 189 -7.35 -18.66 -13.62
CA THR A 189 -6.12 -19.01 -14.33
C THR A 189 -5.28 -20.01 -13.53
N VAL A 190 -5.12 -19.79 -12.22
CA VAL A 190 -4.43 -20.72 -11.31
C VAL A 190 -5.12 -22.08 -11.27
N TYR A 191 -6.46 -22.10 -11.22
CA TYR A 191 -7.25 -23.33 -11.24
C TYR A 191 -7.03 -24.14 -12.52
N PHE A 192 -7.13 -23.50 -13.70
CA PHE A 192 -6.91 -24.18 -14.98
C PHE A 192 -5.44 -24.56 -15.24
N ALA A 193 -4.48 -23.84 -14.63
CA ALA A 193 -3.07 -24.21 -14.67
C ALA A 193 -2.75 -25.44 -13.79
N GLY A 194 -3.71 -25.91 -12.98
CA GLY A 194 -3.50 -27.02 -12.04
C GLY A 194 -2.51 -26.69 -10.92
N MET A 195 -2.24 -25.41 -10.68
CA MET A 195 -1.25 -24.94 -9.72
C MET A 195 -1.87 -24.77 -8.34
N SER A 196 -1.18 -25.23 -7.31
CA SER A 196 -1.56 -25.00 -5.91
C SER A 196 -1.25 -23.55 -5.49
N LEU A 197 -2.00 -23.01 -4.52
CA LEU A 197 -1.74 -21.66 -4.01
C LEU A 197 -0.37 -21.56 -3.30
N SER A 198 0.16 -22.67 -2.76
CA SER A 198 1.52 -22.78 -2.24
C SER A 198 2.58 -22.58 -3.34
N GLU A 199 2.38 -23.19 -4.51
CA GLU A 199 3.29 -23.00 -5.65
C GLU A 199 3.22 -21.57 -6.16
N ALA A 200 2.01 -21.01 -6.30
CA ALA A 200 1.83 -19.61 -6.70
C ALA A 200 2.58 -18.63 -5.77
N ARG A 201 2.60 -18.89 -4.45
CA ARG A 201 3.42 -18.14 -3.48
C ARG A 201 4.91 -18.33 -3.70
N SER A 202 5.36 -19.57 -3.92
CA SER A 202 6.78 -19.86 -4.15
C SER A 202 7.34 -19.14 -5.39
N PHE A 203 6.49 -18.93 -6.40
CA PHE A 203 6.83 -18.17 -7.60
C PHE A 203 6.67 -16.64 -7.44
N GLY A 204 6.16 -16.16 -6.30
CA GLY A 204 5.99 -14.73 -6.01
C GLY A 204 4.69 -14.11 -6.54
N TRP A 205 3.73 -14.90 -7.04
CA TRP A 205 2.45 -14.36 -7.55
C TRP A 205 1.46 -13.98 -6.44
N VAL A 206 1.65 -14.55 -5.24
CA VAL A 206 0.81 -14.31 -4.07
C VAL A 206 1.74 -14.08 -2.89
N ALA A 207 1.41 -13.09 -2.06
CA ALA A 207 2.16 -12.81 -0.83
C ALA A 207 2.25 -14.07 0.07
N PRO A 208 3.37 -14.24 0.80
CA PRO A 208 3.51 -15.31 1.78
C PRO A 208 2.41 -15.20 2.84
N LEU A 209 2.00 -16.34 3.39
CA LEU A 209 1.03 -16.36 4.49
C LEU A 209 1.65 -15.72 5.73
N GLY A 210 1.06 -14.63 6.20
CA GLY A 210 1.30 -14.13 7.55
C GLY A 210 0.65 -15.03 8.61
N PRO A 211 1.05 -14.90 9.88
CA PRO A 211 0.32 -15.54 10.97
C PRO A 211 -1.13 -15.07 10.96
N THR A 212 -2.07 -16.02 11.07
CA THR A 212 -3.48 -15.69 11.22
C THR A 212 -3.71 -15.13 12.62
N GLY A 213 -3.86 -13.81 12.71
CA GLY A 213 -4.11 -13.10 13.96
C GLY A 213 -5.59 -12.90 14.21
N SER A 214 -6.02 -13.04 15.46
CA SER A 214 -7.32 -12.52 15.91
C SER A 214 -7.28 -11.00 16.02
N ILE A 215 -8.44 -10.33 16.08
CA ILE A 215 -8.53 -8.89 16.41
C ILE A 215 -7.77 -8.59 17.72
N GLN A 216 -7.76 -9.54 18.66
CA GLN A 216 -7.00 -9.43 19.90
C GLN A 216 -5.48 -9.39 19.66
N ASP A 217 -4.98 -10.07 18.64
CA ASP A 217 -3.56 -10.06 18.29
C ASP A 217 -3.18 -8.76 17.59
N ALA A 218 -4.08 -8.19 16.78
CA ALA A 218 -3.91 -6.85 16.22
C ALA A 218 -3.86 -5.77 17.32
N LEU A 219 -4.74 -5.85 18.32
CA LEU A 219 -4.74 -4.92 19.45
C LEU A 219 -3.48 -5.06 20.34
N LYS A 220 -2.92 -6.26 20.45
CA LYS A 220 -1.65 -6.47 21.16
C LYS A 220 -0.48 -5.73 20.50
N LEU A 221 -0.55 -5.40 19.21
CA LEU A 221 0.52 -4.64 18.55
C LEU A 221 0.64 -3.20 19.09
N TYR A 222 -0.38 -2.65 19.76
CA TYR A 222 -0.35 -1.32 20.38
C TYR A 222 0.26 -1.37 21.80
N HIS A 223 1.58 -1.59 21.87
CA HIS A 223 2.33 -1.52 23.12
C HIS A 223 2.81 -0.09 23.39
N PHE A 224 1.97 0.72 24.05
CA PHE A 224 2.31 2.11 24.40
C PHE A 224 3.61 2.27 25.21
N ALA A 225 3.98 1.26 25.99
CA ALA A 225 5.22 1.25 26.76
C ALA A 225 6.48 1.10 25.90
N GLU A 226 6.37 0.48 24.72
CA GLU A 226 7.49 0.26 23.79
C GLU A 226 7.64 1.38 22.76
N VAL A 227 6.76 2.40 22.81
CA VAL A 227 6.76 3.51 21.86
C VAL A 227 7.99 4.39 22.08
N GLN A 228 8.77 4.54 21.02
CA GLN A 228 9.98 5.35 21.00
C GLN A 228 9.62 6.82 20.73
N TRP A 229 9.10 7.52 21.74
CA TRP A 229 8.65 8.93 21.64
C TRP A 229 9.71 9.90 21.09
N GLY A 230 11.00 9.62 21.35
CA GLY A 230 12.11 10.39 20.77
C GLY A 230 12.17 10.33 19.25
N GLN A 231 11.79 9.20 18.64
CA GLN A 231 11.73 9.06 17.18
C GLN A 231 10.47 9.69 16.60
N VAL A 232 9.37 9.71 17.36
CA VAL A 232 8.13 10.42 16.98
C VAL A 232 8.41 11.92 16.88
N ALA A 233 9.10 12.50 17.88
CA ALA A 233 9.40 13.93 17.91
C ALA A 233 10.26 14.38 16.70
N LYS A 234 11.21 13.55 16.24
CA LYS A 234 12.04 13.85 15.06
C LYS A 234 11.25 13.94 13.75
N GLN A 235 10.03 13.40 13.71
CA GLN A 235 9.19 13.36 12.52
C GLN A 235 8.20 14.52 12.44
N VAL A 236 8.21 15.45 13.41
CA VAL A 236 7.23 16.54 13.49
C VAL A 236 7.15 17.38 12.20
N VAL A 237 8.28 17.63 11.53
CA VAL A 237 8.31 18.38 10.26
C VAL A 237 7.61 17.60 9.14
N ARG A 238 7.82 16.28 9.07
CA ARG A 238 7.13 15.41 8.11
C ARG A 238 5.62 15.37 8.40
N TRP A 239 5.23 15.36 9.68
CA TRP A 239 3.84 15.45 10.10
C TRP A 239 3.16 16.78 9.71
N ILE A 240 3.85 17.91 9.84
CA ILE A 240 3.31 19.22 9.40
C ILE A 240 3.06 19.20 7.90
N PHE A 241 4.02 18.69 7.11
CA PHE A 241 3.86 18.55 5.67
C PHE A 241 2.72 17.59 5.31
N LEU A 242 2.59 16.48 6.03
CA LEU A 242 1.48 15.54 5.86
C LEU A 242 0.13 16.21 6.13
N CYS A 243 0.00 17.00 7.19
CA CYS A 243 -1.23 17.76 7.48
C CYS A 243 -1.58 18.71 6.33
N PHE A 244 -0.59 19.43 5.80
CA PHE A 244 -0.79 20.32 4.66
C PHE A 244 -1.21 19.56 3.40
N MET A 245 -0.52 18.47 3.07
CA MET A 245 -0.83 17.63 1.90
C MET A 245 -2.23 17.02 1.99
N VAL A 246 -2.66 16.54 3.17
CA VAL A 246 -3.99 15.98 3.35
C VAL A 246 -5.08 17.05 3.31
N ALA A 247 -4.84 18.22 3.91
CA ALA A 247 -5.76 19.36 3.80
C ALA A 247 -5.93 19.81 2.35
N PHE A 248 -4.83 19.82 1.60
CA PHE A 248 -4.83 20.14 0.19
C PHE A 248 -5.51 19.08 -0.68
N GLY A 249 -5.22 17.79 -0.49
CA GLY A 249 -5.89 16.69 -1.20
C GLY A 249 -7.40 16.70 -0.95
N SER A 250 -7.81 16.78 0.33
CA SER A 250 -9.23 16.86 0.72
C SER A 250 -9.93 18.07 0.09
N SER A 251 -9.20 19.18 -0.04
CA SER A 251 -9.65 20.40 -0.69
C SER A 251 -9.92 20.18 -2.19
N LEU A 252 -9.01 19.52 -2.91
CA LEU A 252 -9.20 19.16 -4.31
C LEU A 252 -10.37 18.18 -4.50
N ASP A 253 -10.52 17.21 -3.59
CA ASP A 253 -11.62 16.25 -3.65
C ASP A 253 -12.98 16.95 -3.52
N VAL A 254 -13.15 17.85 -2.55
CA VAL A 254 -14.41 18.61 -2.37
C VAL A 254 -14.70 19.48 -3.60
N ALA A 255 -13.68 20.13 -4.17
CA ALA A 255 -13.85 20.93 -5.39
C ALA A 255 -14.27 20.05 -6.59
N ALA A 256 -13.68 18.86 -6.73
CA ALA A 256 -14.05 17.91 -7.78
C ALA A 256 -15.50 17.43 -7.62
N ILE A 257 -15.95 17.17 -6.38
CA ILE A 257 -17.34 16.79 -6.09
C ILE A 257 -18.30 17.94 -6.42
N GLU A 258 -17.95 19.18 -6.07
CA GLU A 258 -18.76 20.37 -6.40
C GLU A 258 -19.00 20.49 -7.91
N VAL A 259 -17.94 20.33 -8.69
CA VAL A 259 -17.99 20.31 -10.17
C VAL A 259 -18.86 19.16 -10.69
N ALA A 260 -18.71 17.95 -10.12
CA ALA A 260 -19.48 16.78 -10.53
C ALA A 260 -20.98 16.92 -10.19
N LYS A 261 -21.31 17.45 -9.01
CA LYS A 261 -22.69 17.66 -8.55
C LYS A 261 -23.37 18.84 -9.25
N ARG A 262 -22.60 19.77 -9.85
CA ARG A 262 -23.08 21.05 -10.40
C ARG A 262 -23.87 21.87 -9.38
N ALA A 263 -23.50 21.77 -8.11
CA ALA A 263 -24.17 22.45 -7.00
C ALA A 263 -23.11 22.94 -6.02
N SER A 264 -23.29 24.17 -5.49
CA SER A 264 -22.35 24.75 -4.53
C SER A 264 -22.36 23.98 -3.21
N LEU A 265 -21.18 23.56 -2.75
CA LEU A 265 -21.01 22.88 -1.47
C LEU A 265 -20.43 23.85 -0.43
N ASP A 266 -20.86 23.70 0.83
CA ASP A 266 -20.21 24.42 1.93
C ASP A 266 -18.87 23.76 2.23
N TYR A 267 -17.84 24.31 1.62
CA TYR A 267 -16.48 23.81 1.69
C TYR A 267 -15.94 23.67 3.11
N ASN A 268 -16.24 24.63 3.99
CA ASN A 268 -15.76 24.62 5.37
C ASN A 268 -16.41 23.49 6.16
N ARG A 269 -17.69 23.24 5.90
CA ARG A 269 -18.44 22.15 6.52
C ARG A 269 -17.95 20.79 6.02
N GLU A 270 -17.73 20.63 4.73
CA GLU A 270 -17.21 19.38 4.15
C GLU A 270 -15.81 19.06 4.71
N LEU A 271 -14.93 20.06 4.81
CA LEU A 271 -13.60 19.87 5.38
C LEU A 271 -13.65 19.49 6.87
N GLN A 272 -14.58 20.06 7.65
CA GLN A 272 -14.81 19.65 9.04
C GLN A 272 -15.32 18.21 9.15
N MET A 273 -16.15 17.75 8.21
CA MET A 273 -16.65 16.37 8.19
C MET A 273 -15.51 15.37 7.92
N VAL A 274 -14.64 15.67 6.96
CA VAL A 274 -13.42 14.87 6.71
C VAL A 274 -12.48 14.92 7.91
N GLY A 275 -12.37 16.09 8.56
CA GLY A 275 -11.58 16.22 9.79
C GLY A 275 -12.13 15.38 10.93
N LEU A 276 -13.45 15.35 11.12
CA LEU A 276 -14.10 14.53 12.13
C LEU A 276 -13.93 13.04 11.88
N SER A 277 -14.03 12.58 10.62
CA SER A 277 -13.80 11.16 10.30
C SER A 277 -12.36 10.76 10.63
N ASN A 278 -11.37 11.56 10.21
CA ASN A 278 -9.96 11.31 10.54
C ASN A 278 -9.68 11.37 12.05
N LEU A 279 -10.32 12.30 12.78
CA LEU A 279 -10.15 12.40 14.23
C LEU A 279 -10.65 11.13 14.94
N VAL A 280 -11.84 10.65 14.57
CA VAL A 280 -12.43 9.42 15.12
C VAL A 280 -11.60 8.20 14.70
N SER A 281 -11.22 8.12 13.42
CA SER A 281 -10.40 7.04 12.87
C SER A 281 -9.07 6.93 13.59
N GLY A 282 -8.31 8.04 13.71
CA GLY A 282 -7.05 8.06 14.43
C GLY A 282 -7.19 7.73 15.92
N ALA A 283 -8.28 8.17 16.58
CA ALA A 283 -8.57 7.81 17.96
C ALA A 283 -8.83 6.30 18.15
N MET A 284 -9.33 5.63 17.11
CA MET A 284 -9.53 4.18 17.07
C MET A 284 -8.30 3.41 16.53
N GLY A 285 -7.18 4.08 16.28
CA GLY A 285 -5.95 3.47 15.75
C GLY A 285 -5.87 3.43 14.22
N GLY A 286 -6.81 4.07 13.52
CA GLY A 286 -6.97 4.08 12.07
C GLY A 286 -5.97 4.94 11.31
N PHE A 287 -6.06 4.83 9.99
CA PHE A 287 -5.24 5.57 9.03
C PHE A 287 -6.04 6.73 8.42
N THR A 288 -5.33 7.71 7.88
CA THR A 288 -5.99 8.87 7.26
C THR A 288 -6.78 8.48 6.02
N GLY A 289 -7.97 9.07 5.88
CA GLY A 289 -8.83 8.94 4.72
C GLY A 289 -9.35 10.29 4.21
N SER A 290 -9.85 10.28 2.97
CA SER A 290 -10.47 11.41 2.30
C SER A 290 -11.64 10.91 1.44
N TYR A 291 -12.35 11.83 0.81
CA TYR A 291 -13.31 11.50 -0.23
C TYR A 291 -12.62 10.81 -1.41
N ILE A 292 -13.14 9.65 -1.82
CA ILE A 292 -12.70 9.01 -3.06
C ILE A 292 -13.60 9.52 -4.18
N PHE A 293 -13.10 10.45 -5.00
CA PHE A 293 -13.88 11.06 -6.09
C PHE A 293 -14.58 10.02 -6.99
N SER A 294 -13.90 8.90 -7.27
CA SER A 294 -14.43 7.80 -8.06
C SER A 294 -15.66 7.12 -7.44
N THR A 295 -15.77 7.04 -6.10
CA THR A 295 -16.95 6.45 -5.44
C THR A 295 -18.12 7.43 -5.42
N VAL A 296 -17.86 8.73 -5.25
CA VAL A 296 -18.89 9.77 -5.29
C VAL A 296 -19.50 9.91 -6.68
N SER A 297 -18.67 9.83 -7.72
CA SER A 297 -19.12 9.79 -9.12
C SER A 297 -20.03 8.59 -9.42
N CYS A 298 -20.03 7.56 -8.56
CA CYS A 298 -20.89 6.40 -8.72
C CYS A 298 -22.31 6.56 -8.19
N TYR A 299 -22.60 7.62 -7.42
CA TYR A 299 -23.95 7.86 -6.93
C TYR A 299 -24.73 8.77 -7.89
N PRO A 300 -25.99 8.44 -8.22
CA PRO A 300 -26.80 9.32 -9.05
C PRO A 300 -27.04 10.66 -8.33
N PRO A 301 -27.06 11.79 -9.04
CA PRO A 301 -27.10 13.12 -8.44
C PRO A 301 -28.30 13.36 -7.50
N ALA A 302 -29.38 12.59 -7.66
CA ALA A 302 -30.62 12.71 -6.92
C ALA A 302 -30.63 12.06 -5.52
N THR A 303 -29.63 11.26 -5.16
CA THR A 303 -29.59 10.53 -3.86
C THR A 303 -28.47 10.97 -2.93
N ILE A 304 -27.77 12.06 -3.25
CA ILE A 304 -26.57 12.49 -2.52
C ILE A 304 -26.96 13.42 -1.36
N ASP A 305 -27.49 12.83 -0.29
CA ASP A 305 -27.52 13.43 1.06
C ASP A 305 -26.16 13.18 1.74
N LEU A 306 -25.17 14.00 1.34
CA LEU A 306 -23.76 13.90 1.70
C LEU A 306 -23.43 13.93 3.22
N PRO A 307 -24.13 14.62 4.13
CA PRO A 307 -23.59 14.79 5.49
C PRO A 307 -23.72 13.54 6.38
N ARG A 308 -24.57 12.56 6.06
CA ARG A 308 -24.76 11.34 6.89
C ARG A 308 -24.23 10.08 6.22
N GLY A 309 -24.48 9.88 4.92
CA GLY A 309 -24.04 8.67 4.22
C GLY A 309 -22.54 8.61 3.96
N THR A 310 -21.90 9.75 3.71
CA THR A 310 -20.50 9.79 3.24
C THR A 310 -19.50 9.63 4.38
N ALA A 311 -19.78 10.21 5.56
CA ALA A 311 -19.00 9.95 6.76
C ALA A 311 -19.10 8.47 7.18
N LEU A 312 -20.29 7.87 7.07
CA LEU A 312 -20.49 6.43 7.30
C LEU A 312 -19.76 5.57 6.27
N SER A 313 -19.72 5.95 4.99
CA SER A 313 -18.99 5.20 3.96
C SER A 313 -17.47 5.31 4.11
N ILE A 314 -16.96 6.48 4.51
CA ILE A 314 -15.52 6.68 4.79
C ILE A 314 -15.14 5.85 6.01
N LEU A 315 -15.90 5.96 7.11
CA LEU A 315 -15.68 5.15 8.31
C LEU A 315 -15.85 3.65 8.05
N PHE A 316 -16.76 3.23 7.17
CA PHE A 316 -16.95 1.83 6.81
C PHE A 316 -15.80 1.27 5.96
N VAL A 317 -15.31 2.04 4.99
CA VAL A 317 -14.14 1.64 4.17
C VAL A 317 -12.87 1.62 5.02
N GLU A 318 -12.69 2.60 5.90
CA GLU A 318 -11.58 2.63 6.85
C GLU A 318 -11.66 1.46 7.84
N TRP A 319 -12.83 1.20 8.42
CA TRP A 319 -13.05 0.06 9.31
C TRP A 319 -12.80 -1.29 8.61
N LEU A 320 -13.26 -1.44 7.36
CA LEU A 320 -13.00 -2.63 6.54
C LEU A 320 -11.50 -2.83 6.30
N CYS A 321 -10.76 -1.75 6.01
CA CYS A 321 -9.29 -1.78 5.88
C CYS A 321 -8.56 -2.10 7.20
N MET A 322 -9.15 -1.81 8.36
CA MET A 322 -8.58 -2.20 9.66
C MET A 322 -8.87 -3.67 10.02
N THR A 323 -9.85 -4.30 9.36
CA THR A 323 -10.30 -5.66 9.69
C THR A 323 -9.80 -6.73 8.71
N LEU A 324 -9.37 -6.32 7.51
CA LEU A 324 -8.78 -7.16 6.46
C LEU A 324 -7.24 -7.09 6.48
#